data_AF-A0A0D9AE66-F1
#
_entry.id   AF-A0A0D9AE66-F1
#
_cell.length_a   1.000
_cell.length_b   1.000
_cell.length_c   1.000
_cell.angle_alpha   90.00
_cell.angle_beta   90.00
_cell.angle_gamma   90.00
#
_symmetry.space_group_name_H-M   'P 1'
#
loop_
_entity.id
_entity.type
_entity.pdbx_description
1 polymer ?
#
loop_
_entity_poly.entity_id
_entity_poly.type
_entity_poly.pdbx_seq_one_letter_code
_entity_poly.pdbx_strand_id
1 'polypeptide(L)'
;MPEWLTALTSWLAGNPQWLGLSLFLVACLECLAVVGLLMPGTVMIFAIAVLAGSGVLSLGETLLLGYAGGLLGDLLSYGLGRRYHQNIRSMRGLREHPEWLTRAELYFERYGIASLLVGRFIGPLRPMLPLTAGMLDMPFGRFLLVSLVATAGWSMAYLLPGWTAGAAVRLPLPDGFWGEAGVVLAALLLLIGGVVHCSLHQMRWVTPLAAGLSAIILIGLFFGWPYLEEFDQGLMTVVQGERSPIFDRFVVVVTRAGDFHTQLWAAVLLSLLLIVAKQWRAATFAILTLLGTALANGALKATFGRIRPEILLEPLHSFSFPSGHSSAAFAFFLTLGVLAGRGQPPRLRLAWVLLAGLPATAIALSRVYLGVHWPTDVIAGAVLASTICAASLTVVQWRAPMNALSPKVWWLILPAVLGLIGAFAIWALPGAMLLYRYQ
;
A
#
# COMPACT_ATOMS: atom_id res chain seq x y z
N MET A 1 -6.51 25.56 11.90
CA MET A 1 -6.98 25.38 10.50
C MET A 1 -7.28 26.76 9.92
N PRO A 2 -7.09 26.99 8.61
CA PRO A 2 -7.46 28.25 7.97
C PRO A 2 -8.96 28.55 8.11
N GLU A 3 -9.35 29.81 8.29
CA GLU A 3 -10.75 30.20 8.54
C GLU A 3 -11.71 29.75 7.43
N TRP A 4 -11.28 29.84 6.16
CA TRP A 4 -12.07 29.41 5.02
C TRP A 4 -12.35 27.90 5.02
N LEU A 5 -11.41 27.09 5.54
CA LEU A 5 -11.58 25.64 5.63
C LEU A 5 -12.59 25.29 6.71
N THR A 6 -12.53 26.00 7.85
CA THR A 6 -13.50 25.86 8.95
C THR A 6 -14.91 26.26 8.52
N ALA A 7 -15.05 27.31 7.70
CA ALA A 7 -16.35 27.71 7.14
C ALA A 7 -16.90 26.68 6.16
N LEU A 8 -16.04 26.09 5.32
CA LEU A 8 -16.44 25.03 4.40
C LEU A 8 -16.88 23.77 5.15
N THR A 9 -16.10 23.31 6.13
CA THR A 9 -16.41 22.09 6.88
C THR A 9 -17.66 22.24 7.74
N SER A 10 -17.89 23.42 8.34
CA SER A 10 -19.12 23.69 9.10
C SER A 10 -20.36 23.74 8.20
N TRP A 11 -20.26 24.34 7.01
CA TRP A 11 -21.36 24.35 6.04
C TRP A 11 -21.70 22.94 5.54
N LEU A 12 -20.67 22.13 5.25
CA LEU A 12 -20.85 20.74 4.82
C LEU A 12 -21.44 19.87 5.92
N ALA A 13 -21.05 20.10 7.18
CA ALA A 13 -21.66 19.41 8.32
C ALA A 13 -23.15 19.77 8.46
N GLY A 14 -23.53 21.02 8.17
CA GLY A 14 -24.94 21.45 8.15
C GLY A 14 -25.73 21.00 6.90
N ASN A 15 -25.05 20.61 5.82
CA ASN A 15 -25.69 20.21 4.56
C ASN A 15 -25.11 18.89 3.99
N PRO A 16 -25.36 17.74 4.64
CA PRO A 16 -24.72 16.46 4.30
C PRO A 16 -24.95 16.01 2.85
N GLN A 17 -26.08 16.36 2.23
CA GLN A 17 -26.39 16.01 0.84
C GLN A 17 -25.37 16.54 -0.19
N TRP A 18 -24.65 17.62 0.13
CA TRP A 18 -23.65 18.19 -0.76
C TRP A 18 -22.27 17.55 -0.59
N LEU A 19 -22.05 16.78 0.49
CA LEU A 19 -20.73 16.24 0.83
C LEU A 19 -20.15 15.36 -0.28
N GLY A 20 -20.97 14.48 -0.87
CA GLY A 20 -20.55 13.62 -1.97
C GLY A 20 -20.15 14.41 -3.21
N LEU A 21 -20.94 15.44 -3.58
CA LEU A 21 -20.60 16.30 -4.72
C LEU A 21 -19.35 17.14 -4.44
N SER A 22 -19.23 17.71 -3.24
CA SER A 22 -18.06 18.49 -2.83
C SER A 22 -16.79 17.65 -2.86
N LEU A 23 -16.85 16.41 -2.37
CA LEU A 23 -15.74 15.46 -2.45
C LEU A 23 -15.32 15.21 -3.91
N PHE A 24 -16.28 14.91 -4.78
CA PHE A 24 -16.04 14.68 -6.21
C PHE A 24 -15.42 15.90 -6.89
N LEU A 25 -15.97 17.09 -6.66
CA LEU A 25 -15.51 18.33 -7.26
C LEU A 25 -14.11 18.71 -6.75
N VAL A 26 -13.87 18.65 -5.45
CA VAL A 26 -12.54 18.94 -4.89
C VAL A 26 -11.51 17.96 -5.41
N ALA A 27 -11.81 16.65 -5.46
CA ALA A 27 -10.92 15.66 -6.05
C ALA A 27 -10.63 15.96 -7.54
N CYS A 28 -11.64 16.37 -8.30
CA CYS A 28 -11.49 16.75 -9.70
C CYS A 28 -10.62 18.02 -9.87
N LEU A 29 -10.90 19.07 -9.12
CA LEU A 29 -10.18 20.35 -9.18
C LEU A 29 -8.72 20.19 -8.72
N GLU A 30 -8.48 19.31 -7.76
CA GLU A 30 -7.14 19.03 -7.27
C GLU A 30 -6.27 18.28 -8.29
N CYS A 31 -6.89 17.46 -9.14
CA CYS A 31 -6.21 16.76 -10.22
C CYS A 31 -6.16 17.58 -11.52
N LEU A 32 -6.95 18.66 -11.60
CA LEU A 32 -6.98 19.55 -12.73
C LEU A 32 -5.72 20.42 -12.79
N ALA A 33 -5.13 20.51 -13.99
CA ALA A 33 -3.96 21.32 -14.26
C ALA A 33 -4.18 22.79 -13.83
N VAL A 34 -3.15 23.38 -13.21
CA VAL A 34 -3.05 24.76 -12.71
C VAL A 34 -3.93 25.00 -11.48
N VAL A 35 -5.20 24.56 -11.51
CA VAL A 35 -6.12 24.67 -10.38
C VAL A 35 -5.62 23.87 -9.17
N GLY A 36 -5.20 22.63 -9.39
CA GLY A 36 -4.67 21.76 -8.33
C GLY A 36 -3.33 22.19 -7.74
N LEU A 37 -2.62 23.14 -8.37
CA LEU A 37 -1.41 23.77 -7.85
C LEU A 37 -1.73 24.93 -6.89
N LEU A 38 -2.81 25.65 -7.17
CA LEU A 38 -3.23 26.83 -6.41
C LEU A 38 -4.08 26.44 -5.20
N MET A 39 -4.88 25.38 -5.33
CA MET A 39 -5.75 24.90 -4.27
C MET A 39 -4.95 24.06 -3.26
N PRO A 40 -5.09 24.31 -1.94
CA PRO A 40 -4.50 23.47 -0.89
C PRO A 40 -5.29 22.16 -0.74
N GLY A 41 -5.35 21.42 -1.83
CA GLY A 41 -6.33 20.37 -2.00
C GLY A 41 -6.10 19.18 -1.04
N THR A 42 -4.85 18.81 -0.74
CA THR A 42 -4.56 17.69 0.16
C THR A 42 -5.18 17.87 1.54
N VAL A 43 -5.18 19.11 2.04
CA VAL A 43 -5.81 19.48 3.31
C VAL A 43 -7.34 19.47 3.19
N MET A 44 -7.89 19.96 2.07
CA MET A 44 -9.34 19.94 1.81
C MET A 44 -9.88 18.52 1.71
N ILE A 45 -9.23 17.67 0.91
CA ILE A 45 -9.59 16.27 0.73
C ILE A 45 -9.55 15.53 2.06
N PHE A 46 -8.49 15.74 2.85
CA PHE A 46 -8.41 15.13 4.18
C PHE A 46 -9.57 15.59 5.08
N ALA A 47 -9.86 16.90 5.13
CA ALA A 47 -10.94 17.44 5.95
C ALA A 47 -12.33 16.96 5.50
N ILE A 48 -12.60 16.91 4.20
CA ILE A 48 -13.85 16.39 3.64
C ILE A 48 -13.95 14.87 3.88
N ALA A 49 -12.85 14.13 3.78
CA ALA A 49 -12.82 12.70 4.10
C ALA A 49 -13.11 12.44 5.59
N VAL A 50 -12.60 13.27 6.51
CA VAL A 50 -12.97 13.20 7.94
C VAL A 50 -14.47 13.42 8.13
N LEU A 51 -15.06 14.41 7.46
CA LEU A 51 -16.51 14.61 7.50
C LEU A 51 -17.28 13.45 6.89
N ALA A 52 -16.80 12.86 5.80
CA ALA A 52 -17.39 11.69 5.17
C ALA A 52 -17.43 10.50 6.15
N GLY A 53 -16.31 10.26 6.85
CA GLY A 53 -16.17 9.23 7.87
C GLY A 53 -17.03 9.44 9.13
N SER A 54 -17.58 10.63 9.36
CA SER A 54 -18.48 10.89 10.49
C SER A 54 -19.85 10.17 10.41
N GLY A 55 -20.07 9.38 9.35
CA GLY A 55 -21.27 8.58 9.12
C GLY A 55 -22.15 9.07 7.98
N VAL A 56 -21.69 10.08 7.22
CA VAL A 56 -22.44 10.65 6.09
C VAL A 56 -22.24 9.83 4.80
N LEU A 57 -21.02 9.36 4.54
CA LEU A 57 -20.69 8.54 3.39
C LEU A 57 -19.94 7.29 3.86
N SER A 58 -20.31 6.14 3.28
CA SER A 58 -19.54 4.91 3.46
C SER A 58 -18.11 5.06 2.91
N LEU A 59 -17.21 4.20 3.37
CA LEU A 59 -15.85 4.17 2.84
C LEU A 59 -15.83 3.91 1.32
N GLY A 60 -16.70 3.00 0.85
CA GLY A 60 -16.81 2.66 -0.57
C GLY A 60 -17.23 3.85 -1.43
N GLU A 61 -18.27 4.58 -1.02
CA GLU A 61 -18.73 5.79 -1.73
C GLU A 61 -17.66 6.87 -1.74
N THR A 62 -16.99 7.09 -0.60
CA THR A 62 -15.91 8.07 -0.48
C THR A 62 -14.78 7.77 -1.46
N LEU A 63 -14.30 6.52 -1.47
CA LEU A 63 -13.23 6.09 -2.37
C LEU A 63 -13.64 6.15 -3.85
N LEU A 64 -14.88 5.75 -4.18
CA LEU A 64 -15.40 5.78 -5.55
C LEU A 64 -15.59 7.21 -6.08
N LEU A 65 -16.17 8.11 -5.27
CA LEU A 65 -16.37 9.51 -5.66
C LEU A 65 -15.05 10.24 -5.82
N GLY A 66 -14.10 10.05 -4.89
CA GLY A 66 -12.76 10.62 -5.01
C GLY A 66 -11.97 10.04 -6.19
N TYR A 67 -12.13 8.75 -6.46
CA TYR A 67 -11.56 8.10 -7.65
C TYR A 67 -12.13 8.67 -8.95
N ALA A 68 -13.44 8.75 -9.07
CA ALA A 68 -14.12 9.25 -10.26
C ALA A 68 -13.80 10.73 -10.50
N GLY A 69 -13.79 11.56 -9.44
CA GLY A 69 -13.43 12.96 -9.51
C GLY A 69 -11.98 13.14 -9.94
N GLY A 70 -11.04 12.44 -9.29
CA GLY A 70 -9.63 12.50 -9.65
C GLY A 70 -9.34 12.05 -11.09
N LEU A 71 -10.02 11.00 -11.56
CA LEU A 71 -9.87 10.49 -12.92
C LEU A 71 -10.42 11.47 -13.95
N LEU A 72 -11.57 12.12 -13.65
CA LEU A 72 -12.11 13.16 -14.49
C LEU A 72 -11.15 14.35 -14.60
N GLY A 73 -10.56 14.79 -13.49
CA GLY A 73 -9.57 15.87 -13.48
C GLY A 73 -8.33 15.55 -14.31
N ASP A 74 -7.83 14.32 -14.23
CA ASP A 74 -6.74 13.81 -15.07
C ASP A 74 -7.11 13.82 -16.56
N LEU A 75 -8.30 13.34 -16.92
CA LEU A 75 -8.79 13.29 -18.30
C LEU A 75 -8.98 14.69 -18.90
N LEU A 76 -9.53 15.63 -18.11
CA LEU A 76 -9.67 17.03 -18.51
C LEU A 76 -8.29 17.66 -18.76
N SER A 77 -7.35 17.43 -17.85
CA SER A 77 -5.98 17.94 -17.98
C SER A 77 -5.28 17.38 -19.20
N TYR A 78 -5.41 16.07 -19.45
CA TYR A 78 -4.90 15.43 -20.66
C TYR A 78 -5.54 15.98 -21.94
N GLY A 79 -6.86 16.17 -21.93
CA GLY A 79 -7.60 16.75 -23.05
C GLY A 79 -7.17 18.19 -23.37
N LEU A 80 -6.95 19.01 -22.34
CA LEU A 80 -6.37 20.34 -22.48
C LEU A 80 -4.94 20.26 -23.07
N GLY A 81 -4.14 19.33 -22.56
CA GLY A 81 -2.80 18.98 -23.06
C GLY A 81 -2.80 18.76 -24.57
N ARG A 82 -3.68 17.87 -25.00
CA ARG A 82 -3.79 17.41 -26.39
C ARG A 82 -4.46 18.43 -27.30
N ARG A 83 -5.37 19.27 -26.80
CA ARG A 83 -6.04 20.29 -27.63
C ARG A 83 -5.12 21.48 -27.95
N TYR A 84 -4.33 21.90 -26.98
CA TYR A 84 -3.55 23.13 -27.08
C TYR A 84 -2.05 22.88 -27.40
N HIS A 85 -1.53 21.67 -27.21
CA HIS A 85 -0.13 21.30 -27.49
C HIS A 85 0.86 22.39 -27.01
N GLN A 86 1.72 22.92 -27.89
CA GLN A 86 2.70 23.96 -27.58
C GLN A 86 2.08 25.30 -27.15
N ASN A 87 0.84 25.59 -27.56
CA ASN A 87 0.13 26.83 -27.21
C ASN A 87 -0.29 26.87 -25.74
N ILE A 88 -0.14 25.78 -24.99
CA ILE A 88 -0.36 25.76 -23.54
C ILE A 88 0.57 26.75 -22.82
N ARG A 89 1.77 26.93 -23.35
CA ARG A 89 2.79 27.86 -22.83
C ARG A 89 2.34 29.32 -22.88
N SER A 90 1.34 29.66 -23.72
CA SER A 90 0.82 31.02 -23.80
C SER A 90 -0.34 31.31 -22.84
N MET A 91 -0.84 30.32 -22.08
CA MET A 91 -1.86 30.55 -21.06
C MET A 91 -1.29 31.37 -19.91
N ARG A 92 -2.07 32.34 -19.40
CA ARG A 92 -1.61 33.31 -18.39
C ARG A 92 -0.90 32.65 -17.19
N GLY A 93 -1.50 31.63 -16.58
CA GLY A 93 -0.91 30.96 -15.41
C GLY A 93 0.40 30.21 -15.69
N LEU A 94 0.55 29.62 -16.88
CA LEU A 94 1.76 28.88 -17.28
C LEU A 94 2.83 29.79 -17.91
N ARG A 95 2.42 30.96 -18.41
CA ARG A 95 3.32 32.02 -18.88
C ARG A 95 4.00 32.74 -17.71
N GLU A 96 3.27 32.96 -16.62
CA GLU A 96 3.79 33.56 -15.39
C GLU A 96 4.72 32.59 -14.63
N HIS A 97 4.44 31.28 -14.67
CA HIS A 97 5.25 30.24 -14.04
C HIS A 97 5.64 29.10 -15.01
N PRO A 98 6.55 29.36 -15.97
CA PRO A 98 6.96 28.35 -16.97
C PRO A 98 7.66 27.14 -16.34
N GLU A 99 8.27 27.35 -15.18
CA GLU A 99 8.98 26.34 -14.39
C GLU A 99 8.13 25.11 -14.02
N TRP A 100 6.82 25.25 -13.82
CA TRP A 100 5.94 24.13 -13.50
C TRP A 100 5.81 23.15 -14.66
N LEU A 101 5.67 23.67 -15.88
CA LEU A 101 5.60 22.87 -17.08
C LEU A 101 6.97 22.26 -17.41
N THR A 102 8.05 23.06 -17.35
CA THR A 102 9.41 22.57 -17.63
C THR A 102 9.82 21.45 -16.68
N ARG A 103 9.49 21.53 -15.39
CA ARG A 103 9.78 20.45 -14.43
C ARG A 103 8.97 19.18 -14.74
N ALA A 104 7.72 19.32 -15.17
CA ALA A 104 6.90 18.19 -15.57
C ALA A 104 7.41 17.52 -16.86
N GLU A 105 7.82 18.31 -17.86
CA GLU A 105 8.47 17.83 -19.09
C GLU A 105 9.76 17.05 -18.77
N LEU A 106 10.68 17.65 -18.00
CA LEU A 106 11.94 17.01 -17.59
C LEU A 106 11.71 15.70 -16.82
N TYR A 107 10.67 15.66 -15.99
CA TYR A 107 10.30 14.46 -15.24
C TYR A 107 9.70 13.39 -16.17
N PHE A 108 8.91 13.80 -17.16
CA PHE A 108 8.34 12.91 -18.16
C PHE A 108 9.42 12.35 -19.11
N GLU A 109 10.39 13.15 -19.53
CA GLU A 109 11.54 12.70 -20.32
C GLU A 109 12.36 11.66 -19.56
N ARG A 110 12.53 11.84 -18.25
CA ARG A 110 13.36 10.96 -17.42
C ARG A 110 12.69 9.65 -17.04
N TYR A 111 11.39 9.66 -16.75
CA TYR A 111 10.66 8.50 -16.21
C TYR A 111 9.58 7.94 -17.14
N GLY A 112 9.31 8.61 -18.27
CA GLY A 112 8.32 8.19 -19.25
C GLY A 112 6.95 7.93 -18.63
N ILE A 113 6.38 6.78 -18.93
CA ILE A 113 5.06 6.36 -18.43
C ILE A 113 5.01 6.27 -16.89
N ALA A 114 6.11 5.86 -16.26
CA ALA A 114 6.18 5.73 -14.80
C ALA A 114 6.02 7.09 -14.08
N SER A 115 6.25 8.20 -14.79
CA SER A 115 6.04 9.53 -14.26
C SER A 115 4.60 9.77 -13.80
N LEU A 116 3.60 9.24 -14.52
CA LEU A 116 2.17 9.39 -14.19
C LEU A 116 1.78 8.62 -12.93
N LEU A 117 2.39 7.45 -12.70
CA LEU A 117 2.13 6.64 -11.50
C LEU A 117 2.76 7.27 -10.25
N VAL A 118 4.06 7.58 -10.33
CA VAL A 118 4.84 7.99 -9.15
C VAL A 118 4.74 9.48 -8.90
N GLY A 119 4.75 10.28 -9.96
CA GLY A 119 4.70 11.74 -9.87
C GLY A 119 3.37 12.25 -9.31
N ARG A 120 2.32 11.43 -9.27
CA ARG A 120 1.05 11.74 -8.61
C ARG A 120 1.19 11.96 -7.09
N PHE A 121 2.22 11.42 -6.46
CA PHE A 121 2.50 11.63 -5.03
C PHE A 121 3.46 12.81 -4.77
N ILE A 122 3.89 13.51 -5.83
CA ILE A 122 4.79 14.66 -5.73
C ILE A 122 3.97 15.93 -5.92
N GLY A 123 3.71 16.63 -4.82
CA GLY A 123 2.72 17.72 -4.73
C GLY A 123 2.69 18.68 -5.94
N PRO A 124 3.78 19.43 -6.24
CA PRO A 124 3.77 20.41 -7.33
C PRO A 124 3.72 19.81 -8.74
N LEU A 125 4.12 18.55 -8.92
CA LEU A 125 4.17 17.92 -10.24
C LEU A 125 2.85 17.23 -10.59
N ARG A 126 2.13 16.73 -9.59
CA ARG A 126 0.93 15.91 -9.75
C ARG A 126 -0.07 16.44 -10.81
N PRO A 127 -0.63 17.66 -10.70
CA PRO A 127 -1.66 18.13 -11.63
C PRO A 127 -1.10 18.51 -13.01
N MET A 128 0.24 18.63 -13.16
CA MET A 128 0.89 18.95 -14.44
C MET A 128 1.14 17.72 -15.30
N LEU A 129 1.34 16.55 -14.70
CA LEU A 129 1.74 15.35 -15.45
C LEU A 129 0.70 14.88 -16.48
N PRO A 130 -0.62 14.85 -16.18
CA PRO A 130 -1.62 14.54 -17.19
C PRO A 130 -1.65 15.56 -18.33
N LEU A 131 -1.48 16.85 -18.02
CA LEU A 131 -1.40 17.92 -19.02
C LEU A 131 -0.19 17.71 -19.95
N THR A 132 0.98 17.47 -19.38
CA THR A 132 2.22 17.19 -20.14
C THR A 132 2.07 15.93 -20.99
N ALA A 133 1.44 14.87 -20.48
CA ALA A 133 1.20 13.65 -21.26
C ALA A 133 0.32 13.91 -22.50
N GLY A 134 -0.70 14.76 -22.37
CA GLY A 134 -1.53 15.19 -23.51
C GLY A 134 -0.77 16.06 -24.50
N MET A 135 0.03 17.00 -23.99
CA MET A 135 0.85 17.90 -24.81
C MET A 135 1.91 17.17 -25.64
N LEU A 136 2.48 16.08 -25.10
CA LEU A 136 3.46 15.21 -25.75
C LEU A 136 2.83 14.10 -26.61
N ASP A 137 1.54 14.20 -26.94
CA ASP A 137 0.82 13.26 -27.82
C ASP A 137 0.84 11.79 -27.36
N MET A 138 0.87 11.55 -26.05
CA MET A 138 0.79 10.20 -25.52
C MET A 138 -0.52 9.51 -25.99
N PRO A 139 -0.49 8.26 -26.46
CA PRO A 139 -1.70 7.54 -26.88
C PRO A 139 -2.73 7.45 -25.75
N PHE A 140 -3.99 7.81 -26.03
CA PHE A 140 -5.07 7.89 -25.04
C PHE A 140 -5.23 6.59 -24.23
N GLY A 141 -5.23 5.43 -24.90
CA GLY A 141 -5.36 4.15 -24.21
C GLY A 141 -4.25 3.87 -23.19
N ARG A 142 -3.01 4.27 -23.49
CA ARG A 142 -1.88 4.13 -22.55
C ARG A 142 -2.02 5.08 -21.37
N PHE A 143 -2.40 6.33 -21.63
CA PHE A 143 -2.66 7.32 -20.58
C PHE A 143 -3.79 6.84 -19.65
N LEU A 144 -4.92 6.40 -20.22
CA LEU A 144 -6.09 5.96 -19.47
C LEU A 144 -5.75 4.78 -18.56
N LEU A 145 -5.11 3.72 -19.07
CA LEU A 145 -4.75 2.55 -18.26
C LEU A 145 -3.88 2.93 -17.05
N VAL A 146 -2.94 3.85 -17.25
CA VAL A 146 -2.02 4.28 -16.19
C VAL A 146 -2.73 5.19 -15.20
N SER A 147 -3.56 6.12 -15.66
CA SER A 147 -4.35 7.02 -14.80
C SER A 147 -5.39 6.25 -13.98
N LEU A 148 -6.00 5.18 -14.51
CA LEU A 148 -6.90 4.31 -13.75
C LEU A 148 -6.19 3.70 -12.54
N VAL A 149 -4.96 3.23 -12.69
CA VAL A 149 -4.18 2.65 -11.58
C VAL A 149 -3.66 3.74 -10.64
N ALA A 150 -3.12 4.83 -11.18
CA ALA A 150 -2.57 5.94 -10.39
C ALA A 150 -3.65 6.57 -9.49
N THR A 151 -4.84 6.82 -10.05
CA THR A 151 -5.94 7.46 -9.34
C THR A 151 -6.54 6.54 -8.27
N ALA A 152 -6.56 5.23 -8.49
CA ALA A 152 -6.99 4.27 -7.47
C ALA A 152 -6.04 4.31 -6.26
N GLY A 153 -4.72 4.24 -6.51
CA GLY A 153 -3.72 4.33 -5.44
C GLY A 153 -3.76 5.67 -4.71
N TRP A 154 -4.00 6.77 -5.42
CA TRP A 154 -4.13 8.09 -4.83
C TRP A 154 -5.40 8.23 -3.98
N SER A 155 -6.56 7.75 -4.46
CA SER A 155 -7.82 7.77 -3.72
C SER A 155 -7.65 7.04 -2.39
N MET A 156 -7.05 5.84 -2.40
CA MET A 156 -6.74 5.10 -1.18
C MET A 156 -5.77 5.86 -0.27
N ALA A 157 -4.67 6.40 -0.79
CA ALA A 157 -3.65 7.04 0.03
C ALA A 157 -4.11 8.33 0.72
N TYR A 158 -4.93 9.14 0.05
CA TYR A 158 -5.34 10.46 0.55
C TYR A 158 -6.68 10.45 1.29
N LEU A 159 -7.63 9.59 0.89
CA LEU A 159 -8.95 9.56 1.52
C LEU A 159 -9.02 8.62 2.71
N LEU A 160 -8.36 7.46 2.65
CA LEU A 160 -8.47 6.45 3.68
C LEU A 160 -8.09 6.98 5.06
N PRO A 161 -6.94 7.67 5.26
CA PRO A 161 -6.58 8.19 6.59
C PRO A 161 -7.59 9.20 7.14
N GLY A 162 -8.10 10.08 6.29
CA GLY A 162 -9.11 11.08 6.68
C GLY A 162 -10.43 10.42 7.05
N TRP A 163 -10.92 9.52 6.20
CA TRP A 163 -12.16 8.77 6.45
C TRP A 163 -12.06 7.94 7.73
N THR A 164 -10.95 7.23 7.95
CA THR A 164 -10.76 6.44 9.18
C THR A 164 -10.68 7.33 10.42
N ALA A 165 -10.10 8.52 10.32
CA ALA A 165 -10.09 9.47 11.43
C ALA A 165 -11.49 10.00 11.74
N GLY A 166 -12.32 10.24 10.72
CA GLY A 166 -13.74 10.58 10.90
C GLY A 166 -14.54 9.47 11.55
N ALA A 167 -14.36 8.23 11.09
CA ALA A 167 -15.03 7.05 11.64
C ALA A 167 -14.62 6.79 13.09
N ALA A 168 -13.33 6.98 13.39
CA ALA A 168 -12.76 6.86 14.73
C ALA A 168 -13.39 7.84 15.73
N VAL A 169 -13.80 9.03 15.30
CA VAL A 169 -14.47 10.01 16.18
C VAL A 169 -15.93 9.62 16.46
N ARG A 170 -16.59 8.93 15.54
CA ARG A 170 -17.99 8.47 15.71
C ARG A 170 -18.08 7.23 16.59
N LEU A 171 -17.16 6.29 16.40
CA LEU A 171 -17.20 5.00 17.07
C LEU A 171 -16.77 5.14 18.54
N PRO A 172 -17.36 4.35 19.46
CA PRO A 172 -16.94 4.33 20.85
C PRO A 172 -15.56 3.66 20.95
N LEU A 173 -14.52 4.40 20.58
CA LEU A 173 -13.16 3.94 20.68
C LEU A 173 -12.70 4.01 22.14
N PRO A 174 -11.84 3.06 22.57
CA PRO A 174 -11.20 3.15 23.88
C PRO A 174 -10.35 4.42 24.03
N ASP A 175 -10.27 4.96 25.24
CA ASP A 175 -9.65 6.27 25.53
C ASP A 175 -8.15 6.34 25.16
N GLY A 176 -7.43 5.23 25.29
CA GLY A 176 -6.01 5.06 24.97
C GLY A 176 -5.71 4.69 23.51
N PHE A 177 -6.73 4.45 22.67
CA PHE A 177 -6.56 4.08 21.25
C PHE A 177 -5.56 4.98 20.50
N TRP A 178 -5.71 6.30 20.64
CA TRP A 178 -4.87 7.26 19.93
C TRP A 178 -3.42 7.26 20.43
N GLY A 179 -3.21 7.02 21.73
CA GLY A 179 -1.88 6.90 22.32
C GLY A 179 -1.16 5.68 21.78
N GLU A 180 -1.81 4.52 21.83
CA GLU A 180 -1.28 3.25 21.34
C GLU A 180 -1.04 3.27 19.82
N ALA A 181 -1.99 3.80 19.04
CA ALA A 181 -1.85 4.00 17.60
C ALA A 181 -0.66 4.90 17.27
N GLY A 182 -0.45 5.96 18.06
CA GLY A 182 0.69 6.87 17.95
C GLY A 182 2.03 6.15 18.14
N VAL A 183 2.14 5.27 19.14
CA VAL A 183 3.36 4.48 19.41
C VAL A 183 3.64 3.52 18.25
N VAL A 184 2.64 2.78 17.79
CA VAL A 184 2.78 1.83 16.67
C VAL A 184 3.19 2.57 15.40
N LEU A 185 2.52 3.68 15.08
CA LEU A 185 2.82 4.49 13.90
C LEU A 185 4.24 5.07 13.98
N ALA A 186 4.65 5.61 15.14
CA ALA A 186 5.99 6.14 15.34
C ALA A 186 7.06 5.06 15.14
N ALA A 187 6.87 3.86 15.68
CA ALA A 187 7.80 2.74 15.50
C ALA A 187 7.94 2.33 14.01
N LEU A 188 6.83 2.23 13.29
CA LEU A 188 6.84 1.90 11.86
C LEU A 188 7.47 3.01 11.01
N LEU A 189 7.20 4.27 11.31
CA LEU A 189 7.80 5.42 10.62
C LEU A 189 9.30 5.52 10.89
N LEU A 190 9.76 5.24 12.12
CA LEU A 190 11.19 5.18 12.44
C LEU A 190 11.89 4.05 11.68
N LEU A 191 11.27 2.87 11.58
CA LEU A 191 11.81 1.76 10.80
C LEU A 191 11.89 2.11 9.31
N ILE A 192 10.78 2.51 8.70
CA ILE A 192 10.70 2.81 7.26
C ILE A 192 11.59 4.00 6.93
N GLY A 193 11.49 5.09 7.71
CA GLY A 193 12.28 6.30 7.54
C GLY A 193 13.78 6.05 7.69
N GLY A 194 14.18 5.28 8.71
CA GLY A 194 15.57 4.88 8.91
C GLY A 194 16.11 4.04 7.74
N VAL A 195 15.37 3.03 7.30
CA VAL A 195 15.75 2.19 6.16
C VAL A 195 15.84 3.00 4.85
N VAL A 196 14.86 3.86 4.58
CA VAL A 196 14.85 4.73 3.40
C VAL A 196 16.02 5.70 3.45
N HIS A 197 16.24 6.38 4.57
CA HIS A 197 17.35 7.31 4.75
C HIS A 197 18.69 6.61 4.51
N CYS A 198 18.98 5.52 5.23
CA CYS A 198 20.24 4.79 5.08
C CYS A 198 20.40 4.25 3.65
N SER A 199 19.33 3.77 3.01
CA SER A 199 19.35 3.25 1.64
C SER A 199 19.66 4.35 0.62
N LEU A 200 19.04 5.53 0.74
CA LEU A 200 19.30 6.67 -0.13
C LEU A 200 20.73 7.20 0.02
N HIS A 201 21.26 7.20 1.24
CA HIS A 201 22.66 7.54 1.54
C HIS A 201 23.65 6.40 1.28
N GLN A 202 23.19 5.27 0.73
CA GLN A 202 24.01 4.12 0.34
C GLN A 202 24.92 3.60 1.48
N MET A 203 24.43 3.65 2.71
CA MET A 203 25.21 3.18 3.86
C MET A 203 25.46 1.66 3.74
N ARG A 204 26.70 1.21 4.03
CA ARG A 204 27.04 -0.22 3.96
C ARG A 204 26.25 -1.07 4.95
N TRP A 205 25.82 -0.46 6.06
CA TRP A 205 25.12 -1.12 7.16
C TRP A 205 23.59 -1.08 7.03
N VAL A 206 23.02 -0.67 5.89
CA VAL A 206 21.55 -0.56 5.71
C VAL A 206 20.82 -1.85 6.08
N THR A 207 21.27 -3.00 5.56
CA THR A 207 20.57 -4.26 5.77
C THR A 207 20.72 -4.84 7.17
N PRO A 208 21.91 -4.81 7.83
CA PRO A 208 21.99 -5.21 9.23
C PRO A 208 21.23 -4.23 10.16
N LEU A 209 21.25 -2.93 9.88
CA LEU A 209 20.46 -1.96 10.65
C LEU A 209 18.96 -2.20 10.48
N ALA A 210 18.49 -2.47 9.26
CA ALA A 210 17.10 -2.82 9.00
C ALA A 210 16.69 -4.09 9.77
N ALA A 211 17.55 -5.12 9.77
CA ALA A 211 17.32 -6.35 10.53
C ALA A 211 17.27 -6.08 12.04
N GLY A 212 18.21 -5.30 12.58
CA GLY A 212 18.26 -4.94 14.00
C GLY A 212 17.06 -4.10 14.44
N LEU A 213 16.72 -3.04 13.72
CA LEU A 213 15.59 -2.17 14.04
C LEU A 213 14.26 -2.92 13.96
N SER A 214 14.05 -3.73 12.92
CA SER A 214 12.84 -4.54 12.81
C SER A 214 12.77 -5.63 13.89
N ALA A 215 13.89 -6.24 14.27
CA ALA A 215 13.94 -7.19 15.38
C ALA A 215 13.59 -6.52 16.72
N ILE A 216 14.08 -5.31 16.98
CA ILE A 216 13.73 -4.53 18.18
C ILE A 216 12.23 -4.26 18.22
N ILE A 217 11.63 -3.84 17.10
CA ILE A 217 10.18 -3.61 17.01
C ILE A 217 9.41 -4.92 17.20
N LEU A 218 9.88 -6.04 16.63
CA LEU A 218 9.26 -7.34 16.80
C LEU A 218 9.30 -7.79 18.27
N ILE A 219 10.41 -7.57 18.97
CA ILE A 219 10.55 -7.83 20.41
C ILE A 219 9.64 -6.87 21.21
N GLY A 220 9.55 -5.61 20.80
CA GLY A 220 8.61 -4.65 21.37
C GLY A 220 7.16 -5.13 21.25
N LEU A 221 6.75 -5.65 20.09
CA LEU A 221 5.43 -6.26 19.88
C LEU A 221 5.27 -7.58 20.62
N PHE A 222 6.33 -8.37 20.78
CA PHE A 222 6.35 -9.63 21.52
C PHE A 222 5.91 -9.42 22.98
N PHE A 223 6.42 -8.39 23.64
CA PHE A 223 6.07 -8.05 25.03
C PHE A 223 4.94 -7.02 25.13
N GLY A 224 4.75 -6.22 24.10
CA GLY A 224 3.89 -5.04 24.10
C GLY A 224 2.45 -5.29 23.65
N TRP A 225 2.16 -6.40 22.95
CA TRP A 225 0.81 -6.65 22.44
C TRP A 225 -0.31 -6.66 23.49
N PRO A 226 -0.11 -7.07 24.77
CA PRO A 226 -1.16 -6.96 25.79
C PRO A 226 -1.48 -5.51 26.18
N TYR A 227 -0.57 -4.57 25.92
CA TYR A 227 -0.74 -3.14 26.13
C TYR A 227 -1.17 -2.41 24.85
N LEU A 228 -1.56 -3.16 23.81
CA LEU A 228 -2.05 -2.63 22.54
C LEU A 228 -3.48 -3.12 22.25
N GLU A 229 -4.21 -3.52 23.30
CA GLU A 229 -5.56 -4.06 23.18
C GLU A 229 -6.54 -3.00 22.68
N GLU A 230 -6.40 -1.77 23.15
CA GLU A 230 -7.27 -0.66 22.76
C GLU A 230 -7.09 -0.28 21.29
N PHE A 231 -5.84 -0.28 20.80
CA PHE A 231 -5.51 -0.16 19.39
C PHE A 231 -6.13 -1.27 18.55
N ASP A 232 -5.99 -2.52 19.00
CA ASP A 232 -6.50 -3.69 18.29
C ASP A 232 -8.03 -3.66 18.20
N GLN A 233 -8.72 -3.41 19.31
CA GLN A 233 -10.18 -3.33 19.37
C GLN A 233 -10.72 -2.12 18.61
N GLY A 234 -10.06 -0.95 18.74
CA GLY A 234 -10.49 0.26 18.07
C GLY A 234 -10.40 0.15 16.55
N LEU A 235 -9.29 -0.35 16.04
CA LEU A 235 -9.14 -0.55 14.59
C LEU A 235 -10.06 -1.66 14.08
N MET A 236 -10.29 -2.71 14.87
CA MET A 236 -11.26 -3.75 14.52
C MET A 236 -12.68 -3.17 14.42
N THR A 237 -13.10 -2.34 15.37
CA THR A 237 -14.42 -1.67 15.36
C THR A 237 -14.59 -0.81 14.11
N VAL A 238 -13.58 -0.01 13.74
CA VAL A 238 -13.60 0.79 12.50
C VAL A 238 -13.74 -0.08 11.26
N VAL A 239 -12.95 -1.15 11.18
CA VAL A 239 -12.91 -2.01 9.99
C VAL A 239 -14.18 -2.87 9.86
N GLN A 240 -14.69 -3.41 10.96
CA GLN A 240 -15.92 -4.21 10.97
C GLN A 240 -17.17 -3.36 10.68
N GLY A 241 -17.17 -2.07 11.04
CA GLY A 241 -18.27 -1.15 10.76
C GLY A 241 -18.52 -0.89 9.27
N GLU A 242 -17.52 -1.06 8.41
CA GLU A 242 -17.59 -0.77 6.97
C GLU A 242 -17.75 -2.03 6.09
N ARG A 243 -18.26 -3.11 6.68
CA ARG A 243 -18.37 -4.36 5.95
C ARG A 243 -19.54 -4.37 4.98
N SER A 244 -19.34 -5.03 3.85
CA SER A 244 -20.32 -5.11 2.77
C SER A 244 -20.24 -6.48 2.09
N PRO A 245 -21.37 -7.14 1.78
CA PRO A 245 -21.37 -8.47 1.15
C PRO A 245 -20.61 -8.52 -0.19
N ILE A 246 -20.58 -7.42 -0.94
CA ILE A 246 -19.83 -7.33 -2.21
C ILE A 246 -18.33 -7.27 -1.92
N PHE A 247 -17.93 -6.47 -0.95
CA PHE A 247 -16.53 -6.29 -0.59
C PHE A 247 -15.96 -7.53 0.11
N ASP A 248 -16.76 -8.23 0.92
CA ASP A 248 -16.40 -9.53 1.51
C ASP A 248 -15.91 -10.52 0.43
N ARG A 249 -16.62 -10.65 -0.69
CA ARG A 249 -16.22 -11.55 -1.80
C ARG A 249 -14.86 -11.19 -2.37
N PHE A 250 -14.63 -9.89 -2.60
CA PHE A 250 -13.36 -9.40 -3.11
C PHE A 250 -12.22 -9.67 -2.11
N VAL A 251 -12.45 -9.36 -0.83
CA VAL A 251 -11.45 -9.55 0.22
C VAL A 251 -11.12 -11.03 0.43
N VAL A 252 -12.09 -11.94 0.29
CA VAL A 252 -11.84 -13.39 0.29
C VAL A 252 -10.91 -13.77 -0.86
N VAL A 253 -11.14 -13.31 -2.10
CA VAL A 253 -10.22 -13.58 -3.22
C VAL A 253 -8.79 -13.10 -2.89
N VAL A 254 -8.66 -11.89 -2.35
CA VAL A 254 -7.36 -11.33 -1.95
C VAL A 254 -6.69 -12.18 -0.88
N THR A 255 -7.43 -12.59 0.16
CA THR A 255 -6.86 -13.34 1.29
C THR A 255 -6.33 -14.70 0.87
N ARG A 256 -6.95 -15.33 -0.13
CA ARG A 256 -6.55 -16.65 -0.64
C ARG A 256 -5.22 -16.68 -1.37
N ALA A 257 -4.82 -15.55 -1.94
CA ALA A 257 -3.46 -15.38 -2.42
C ALA A 257 -2.42 -15.58 -1.30
N GLY A 258 -2.80 -15.32 -0.04
CA GLY A 258 -1.98 -15.54 1.15
C GLY A 258 -2.14 -16.89 1.83
N ASP A 259 -2.98 -17.80 1.32
CA ASP A 259 -3.20 -19.11 1.95
C ASP A 259 -1.90 -19.92 2.03
N PHE A 260 -1.79 -20.76 3.06
CA PHE A 260 -0.58 -21.54 3.34
C PHE A 260 -0.13 -22.35 2.11
N HIS A 261 -1.05 -23.09 1.47
CA HIS A 261 -0.72 -23.88 0.28
C HIS A 261 -0.29 -22.99 -0.90
N THR A 262 -0.98 -21.88 -1.14
CA THR A 262 -0.65 -20.93 -2.20
C THR A 262 0.77 -20.39 -2.01
N GLN A 263 1.08 -19.91 -0.80
CA GLN A 263 2.38 -19.34 -0.47
C GLN A 263 3.49 -20.40 -0.44
N LEU A 264 3.21 -21.60 0.05
CA LEU A 264 4.16 -22.72 0.06
C LEU A 264 4.55 -23.10 -1.37
N TRP A 265 3.58 -23.32 -2.25
CA TRP A 265 3.86 -23.71 -3.63
C TRP A 265 4.49 -22.57 -4.44
N ALA A 266 4.09 -21.32 -4.19
CA ALA A 266 4.76 -20.16 -4.77
C ALA A 266 6.23 -20.06 -4.32
N ALA A 267 6.52 -20.29 -3.04
CA ALA A 267 7.86 -20.30 -2.49
C ALA A 267 8.72 -21.42 -3.10
N VAL A 268 8.21 -22.65 -3.13
CA VAL A 268 8.87 -23.80 -3.75
C VAL A 268 9.17 -23.52 -5.21
N LEU A 269 8.19 -23.04 -5.97
CA LEU A 269 8.35 -22.70 -7.38
C LEU A 269 9.43 -21.63 -7.58
N LEU A 270 9.40 -20.53 -6.83
CA LEU A 270 10.40 -19.47 -6.92
C LEU A 270 11.81 -20.02 -6.64
N SER A 271 11.98 -20.78 -5.56
CA SER A 271 13.27 -21.38 -5.21
C SER A 271 13.77 -22.35 -6.28
N LEU A 272 12.92 -23.23 -6.81
CA LEU A 272 13.27 -24.16 -7.88
C LEU A 272 13.66 -23.44 -9.16
N LEU A 273 12.89 -22.43 -9.59
CA LEU A 273 13.21 -21.65 -10.79
C LEU A 273 14.56 -20.93 -10.66
N LEU A 274 14.89 -20.39 -9.49
CA LEU A 274 16.20 -19.76 -9.23
C LEU A 274 17.35 -20.78 -9.26
N ILE A 275 17.14 -21.99 -8.71
CA ILE A 275 18.12 -23.08 -8.74
C ILE A 275 18.36 -23.55 -10.19
N VAL A 276 17.29 -23.82 -10.94
CA VAL A 276 17.36 -24.28 -12.33
C VAL A 276 18.00 -23.21 -13.23
N ALA A 277 17.73 -21.93 -12.98
CA ALA A 277 18.39 -20.81 -13.64
C ALA A 277 19.85 -20.57 -13.19
N LYS A 278 20.39 -21.44 -12.32
CA LYS A 278 21.75 -21.38 -11.74
C LYS A 278 22.03 -20.09 -10.96
N GLN A 279 20.99 -19.45 -10.42
CA GLN A 279 21.08 -18.22 -9.64
C GLN A 279 21.24 -18.53 -8.14
N TRP A 280 22.31 -19.26 -7.80
CA TRP A 280 22.51 -19.85 -6.46
C TRP A 280 22.39 -18.85 -5.31
N ARG A 281 23.01 -17.66 -5.42
CA ARG A 281 22.92 -16.63 -4.36
C ARG A 281 21.50 -16.10 -4.17
N ALA A 282 20.77 -15.89 -5.26
CA ALA A 282 19.37 -15.46 -5.21
C ALA A 282 18.48 -16.57 -4.64
N ALA A 283 18.74 -17.83 -5.02
CA ALA A 283 18.05 -19.00 -4.47
C ALA A 283 18.30 -19.13 -2.96
N THR A 284 19.54 -19.02 -2.49
CA THR A 284 19.88 -19.05 -1.06
C THR A 284 19.19 -17.93 -0.30
N PHE A 285 19.20 -16.70 -0.84
CA PHE A 285 18.48 -15.58 -0.24
C PHE A 285 16.97 -15.83 -0.13
N ALA A 286 16.34 -16.31 -1.21
CA ALA A 286 14.93 -16.63 -1.22
C ALA A 286 14.59 -17.76 -0.23
N ILE A 287 15.37 -18.85 -0.23
CA ILE A 287 15.14 -19.99 0.67
C ILE A 287 15.30 -19.58 2.14
N LEU A 288 16.38 -18.88 2.49
CA LEU A 288 16.60 -18.40 3.86
C LEU A 288 15.47 -17.48 4.33
N THR A 289 15.00 -16.60 3.44
CA THR A 289 13.91 -15.68 3.76
C THR A 289 12.59 -16.43 3.96
N LEU A 290 12.19 -17.24 2.96
CA LEU A 290 10.89 -17.92 2.93
C LEU A 290 10.78 -19.01 4.00
N LEU A 291 11.76 -19.90 4.06
CA LEU A 291 11.80 -20.97 5.05
C LEU A 291 12.04 -20.42 6.45
N GLY A 292 12.95 -19.46 6.60
CA GLY A 292 13.22 -18.81 7.88
C GLY A 292 11.97 -18.15 8.45
N THR A 293 11.21 -17.41 7.63
CA THR A 293 9.95 -16.79 8.07
C THR A 293 8.89 -17.82 8.43
N ALA A 294 8.74 -18.89 7.65
CA ALA A 294 7.79 -19.96 7.95
C ALA A 294 8.10 -20.65 9.30
N LEU A 295 9.37 -21.01 9.52
CA LEU A 295 9.82 -21.65 10.77
C LEU A 295 9.68 -20.71 11.97
N ALA A 296 10.10 -19.45 11.84
CA ALA A 296 9.99 -18.48 12.91
C ALA A 296 8.52 -18.16 13.25
N ASN A 297 7.63 -18.06 12.25
CA ASN A 297 6.19 -17.89 12.50
C ASN A 297 5.62 -19.08 13.27
N GLY A 298 5.94 -20.31 12.84
CA GLY A 298 5.49 -21.53 13.52
C GLY A 298 5.99 -21.61 14.97
N ALA A 299 7.26 -21.28 15.22
CA ALA A 299 7.84 -21.24 16.56
C ALA A 299 7.15 -20.21 17.45
N LEU A 300 6.99 -18.96 16.98
CA LEU A 300 6.34 -17.90 17.74
C LEU A 300 4.87 -18.23 18.04
N LYS A 301 4.14 -18.80 17.08
CA LYS A 301 2.76 -19.24 17.30
C LYS A 301 2.64 -20.26 18.43
N ALA A 302 3.56 -21.23 18.46
CA ALA A 302 3.57 -22.26 19.49
C ALA A 302 3.92 -21.69 20.88
N THR A 303 4.72 -20.63 20.97
CA THR A 303 5.12 -20.04 22.25
C THR A 303 4.04 -19.16 22.89
N PHE A 304 3.24 -18.44 22.10
CA PHE A 304 2.35 -17.41 22.65
C PHE A 304 0.94 -17.88 22.96
N GLY A 305 0.39 -18.72 22.09
CA GLY A 305 -0.99 -19.18 22.28
C GLY A 305 -2.07 -18.10 22.18
N ARG A 306 -1.83 -16.95 21.51
CA ARG A 306 -2.80 -15.84 21.45
C ARG A 306 -4.10 -16.26 20.73
N ILE A 307 -5.22 -15.95 21.37
CA ILE A 307 -6.58 -16.24 20.88
C ILE A 307 -6.98 -15.25 19.77
N ARG A 308 -7.68 -15.75 18.75
CA ARG A 308 -8.19 -14.95 17.63
C ARG A 308 -9.44 -14.14 18.01
N PRO A 309 -9.78 -13.07 17.27
CA PRO A 309 -11.09 -12.45 17.39
C PRO A 309 -12.22 -13.45 17.06
N GLU A 310 -13.30 -13.43 17.83
CA GLU A 310 -14.45 -14.33 17.69
C GLU A 310 -15.56 -13.71 16.82
N ILE A 311 -15.26 -13.40 15.55
CA ILE A 311 -16.20 -12.71 14.63
C ILE A 311 -16.86 -13.67 13.63
N LEU A 312 -16.24 -14.83 13.35
CA LEU A 312 -16.74 -15.81 12.37
C LEU A 312 -17.74 -16.79 13.00
N LEU A 313 -18.62 -17.37 12.16
CA LEU A 313 -19.52 -18.48 12.54
C LEU A 313 -18.75 -19.70 13.06
N GLU A 314 -17.67 -20.07 12.35
CA GLU A 314 -16.77 -21.16 12.74
C GLU A 314 -15.38 -20.61 13.05
N PRO A 315 -15.00 -20.49 14.34
CA PRO A 315 -13.71 -19.96 14.73
C PRO A 315 -12.55 -20.84 14.24
N LEU A 316 -11.48 -20.23 13.74
CA LEU A 316 -10.26 -20.94 13.36
C LEU A 316 -9.51 -21.43 14.61
N HIS A 317 -9.30 -22.74 14.75
CA HIS A 317 -8.65 -23.37 15.92
C HIS A 317 -7.13 -23.13 16.06
N SER A 318 -6.51 -22.27 15.25
CA SER A 318 -5.07 -22.00 15.29
C SER A 318 -4.75 -20.67 15.96
N PHE A 319 -3.60 -20.55 16.61
CA PHE A 319 -3.17 -19.31 17.26
C PHE A 319 -3.02 -18.12 16.29
N SER A 320 -3.29 -16.92 16.82
CA SER A 320 -3.38 -15.68 16.06
C SER A 320 -2.02 -15.01 15.81
N PHE A 321 -1.14 -15.00 16.82
CA PHE A 321 0.10 -14.20 16.81
C PHE A 321 1.35 -15.04 16.50
N PRO A 322 2.20 -14.64 15.54
CA PRO A 322 1.98 -13.61 14.51
C PRO A 322 1.18 -14.16 13.31
N SER A 323 0.58 -13.28 12.51
CA SER A 323 -0.23 -13.68 11.35
C SER A 323 0.59 -14.38 10.27
N GLY A 324 0.21 -15.62 9.94
CA GLY A 324 0.89 -16.45 8.93
C GLY A 324 0.72 -15.94 7.51
N HIS A 325 -0.51 -15.56 7.13
CA HIS A 325 -0.81 -14.91 5.83
C HIS A 325 0.01 -13.63 5.65
N SER A 326 0.09 -12.80 6.70
CA SER A 326 0.89 -11.57 6.67
C SER A 326 2.38 -11.88 6.48
N SER A 327 2.97 -12.71 7.35
CA SER A 327 4.40 -12.99 7.30
C SER A 327 4.82 -13.70 6.01
N ALA A 328 4.03 -14.65 5.51
CA ALA A 328 4.33 -15.37 4.27
C ALA A 328 4.27 -14.42 3.05
N ALA A 329 3.22 -13.61 2.95
CA ALA A 329 3.07 -12.65 1.86
C ALA A 329 4.19 -11.62 1.85
N PHE A 330 4.53 -11.01 3.01
CA PHE A 330 5.65 -10.08 3.09
C PHE A 330 6.98 -10.75 2.77
N ALA A 331 7.25 -11.97 3.26
CA ALA A 331 8.50 -12.68 2.94
C ALA A 331 8.63 -12.93 1.44
N PHE A 332 7.55 -13.38 0.80
CA PHE A 332 7.52 -13.67 -0.63
C PHE A 332 7.69 -12.42 -1.49
N PHE A 333 6.85 -11.41 -1.29
CA PHE A 333 6.90 -10.22 -2.13
C PHE A 333 8.12 -9.35 -1.84
N LEU A 334 8.57 -9.20 -0.58
CA LEU A 334 9.83 -8.48 -0.30
C LEU A 334 11.03 -9.18 -0.96
N THR A 335 11.07 -10.52 -1.00
CA THR A 335 12.09 -11.26 -1.73
C THR A 335 12.09 -10.87 -3.21
N LEU A 336 10.93 -10.84 -3.87
CA LEU A 336 10.81 -10.41 -5.26
C LEU A 336 11.23 -8.95 -5.47
N GLY A 337 10.79 -8.03 -4.60
CA GLY A 337 11.14 -6.61 -4.67
C GLY A 337 12.63 -6.36 -4.50
N VAL A 338 13.27 -7.05 -3.54
CA VAL A 338 14.72 -6.97 -3.31
C VAL A 338 15.51 -7.50 -4.52
N LEU A 339 15.09 -8.64 -5.10
CA LEU A 339 15.70 -9.22 -6.29
C LEU A 339 15.53 -8.32 -7.51
N ALA A 340 14.35 -7.72 -7.71
CA ALA A 340 14.06 -6.82 -8.83
C ALA A 340 14.85 -5.50 -8.73
N GLY A 341 15.08 -5.01 -7.51
CA GLY A 341 15.90 -3.82 -7.27
C GLY A 341 17.40 -4.02 -7.48
N ARG A 342 17.91 -5.25 -7.60
CA ARG A 342 19.36 -5.47 -7.76
C ARG A 342 19.89 -4.79 -9.02
N GLY A 343 21.09 -4.20 -8.93
CA GLY A 343 21.72 -3.46 -10.04
C GLY A 343 21.14 -2.07 -10.33
N GLN A 344 20.05 -1.68 -9.66
CA GLN A 344 19.42 -0.37 -9.86
C GLN A 344 19.94 0.69 -8.89
N PRO A 345 19.77 2.00 -9.16
CA PRO A 345 20.03 3.07 -8.19
C PRO A 345 19.12 2.96 -6.94
N PRO A 346 19.51 3.54 -5.79
CA PRO A 346 18.78 3.39 -4.53
C PRO A 346 17.29 3.75 -4.60
N ARG A 347 16.93 4.79 -5.35
CA ARG A 347 15.53 5.22 -5.51
C ARG A 347 14.68 4.14 -6.18
N LEU A 348 15.20 3.50 -7.23
CA LEU A 348 14.51 2.42 -7.92
C LEU A 348 14.48 1.13 -7.09
N ARG A 349 15.51 0.85 -6.28
CA ARG A 349 15.47 -0.25 -5.30
C ARG A 349 14.31 -0.10 -4.33
N LEU A 350 14.16 1.09 -3.76
CA LEU A 350 13.06 1.39 -2.84
C LEU A 350 11.71 1.31 -3.56
N ALA A 351 11.62 1.82 -4.80
CA ALA A 351 10.39 1.71 -5.60
C ALA A 351 9.96 0.25 -5.83
N TRP A 352 10.90 -0.66 -6.14
CA TRP A 352 10.59 -2.09 -6.28
C TRP A 352 10.13 -2.74 -4.98
N VAL A 353 10.76 -2.39 -3.85
CA VAL A 353 10.34 -2.88 -2.53
C VAL A 353 8.94 -2.38 -2.17
N LEU A 354 8.65 -1.09 -2.41
CA LEU A 354 7.33 -0.51 -2.19
C LEU A 354 6.27 -1.15 -3.09
N LEU A 355 6.56 -1.32 -4.37
CA LEU A 355 5.66 -1.96 -5.34
C LEU A 355 5.33 -3.40 -4.93
N ALA A 356 6.35 -4.16 -4.50
CA ALA A 356 6.15 -5.51 -4.01
C ALA A 356 5.41 -5.55 -2.66
N GLY A 357 5.56 -4.52 -1.82
CA GLY A 357 4.80 -4.37 -0.57
C GLY A 357 3.30 -4.23 -0.78
N LEU A 358 2.82 -3.71 -1.91
CA LEU A 358 1.38 -3.50 -2.16
C LEU A 358 0.53 -4.78 -2.06
N PRO A 359 0.81 -5.87 -2.80
CA PRO A 359 0.04 -7.11 -2.67
C PRO A 359 0.19 -7.75 -1.27
N ALA A 360 1.37 -7.63 -0.63
CA ALA A 360 1.57 -8.14 0.72
C ALA A 360 0.69 -7.40 1.74
N THR A 361 0.65 -6.07 1.66
CA THR A 361 -0.22 -5.23 2.51
C THR A 361 -1.70 -5.52 2.25
N ALA A 362 -2.11 -5.73 1.00
CA ALA A 362 -3.49 -6.08 0.67
C ALA A 362 -3.91 -7.42 1.32
N ILE A 363 -3.05 -8.44 1.23
CA ILE A 363 -3.27 -9.74 1.92
C ILE A 363 -3.29 -9.55 3.43
N ALA A 364 -2.37 -8.78 4.00
CA ALA A 364 -2.32 -8.48 5.42
C ALA A 364 -3.60 -7.81 5.93
N LEU A 365 -4.04 -6.72 5.28
CA LEU A 365 -5.26 -5.98 5.62
C LEU A 365 -6.53 -6.83 5.45
N SER A 366 -6.54 -7.75 4.48
CA SER A 366 -7.66 -8.70 4.32
C SER A 366 -7.92 -9.52 5.60
N ARG A 367 -6.90 -9.80 6.41
CA ARG A 367 -7.04 -10.58 7.65
C ARG A 367 -7.68 -9.79 8.79
N VAL A 368 -7.42 -8.48 8.84
CA VAL A 368 -8.09 -7.58 9.78
C VAL A 368 -9.54 -7.38 9.35
N TYR A 369 -9.76 -7.14 8.06
CA TYR A 369 -11.10 -7.01 7.48
C TYR A 369 -11.98 -8.24 7.73
N LEU A 370 -11.44 -9.43 7.49
CA LEU A 370 -12.18 -10.67 7.71
C LEU A 370 -12.40 -11.00 9.19
N GLY A 371 -11.82 -10.24 10.12
CA GLY A 371 -12.02 -10.43 11.56
C GLY A 371 -11.30 -11.65 12.13
N VAL A 372 -10.24 -12.13 11.46
CA VAL A 372 -9.55 -13.39 11.82
C VAL A 372 -8.21 -13.18 12.49
N HIS A 373 -7.70 -11.94 12.48
CA HIS A 373 -6.46 -11.55 13.13
C HIS A 373 -6.59 -10.14 13.68
N TRP A 374 -5.94 -9.91 14.83
CA TRP A 374 -5.78 -8.58 15.37
C TRP A 374 -4.82 -7.74 14.50
N PRO A 375 -5.00 -6.41 14.40
CA PRO A 375 -4.07 -5.52 13.72
C PRO A 375 -2.61 -5.74 14.10
N THR A 376 -2.31 -5.90 15.39
CA THR A 376 -0.96 -6.20 15.89
C THR A 376 -0.41 -7.54 15.40
N ASP A 377 -1.25 -8.58 15.24
CA ASP A 377 -0.82 -9.88 14.68
C ASP A 377 -0.29 -9.71 13.25
N VAL A 378 -0.98 -8.86 12.47
CA VAL A 378 -0.68 -8.58 11.08
C VAL A 378 0.60 -7.75 10.96
N ILE A 379 0.75 -6.73 11.81
CA ILE A 379 1.97 -5.92 11.89
C ILE A 379 3.16 -6.78 12.32
N ALA A 380 3.01 -7.62 13.35
CA ALA A 380 4.05 -8.52 13.81
C ALA A 380 4.48 -9.50 12.71
N GLY A 381 3.54 -10.03 11.92
CA GLY A 381 3.84 -10.86 10.75
C GLY A 381 4.68 -10.13 9.69
N ALA A 382 4.34 -8.88 9.37
CA ALA A 382 5.07 -8.06 8.40
C ALA A 382 6.48 -7.70 8.89
N VAL A 383 6.61 -7.33 10.18
CA VAL A 383 7.90 -7.01 10.81
C VAL A 383 8.79 -8.26 10.88
N LEU A 384 8.24 -9.42 11.29
CA LEU A 384 8.96 -10.71 11.29
C LEU A 384 9.56 -11.04 9.92
N ALA A 385 8.75 -10.95 8.87
CA ALA A 385 9.19 -11.20 7.50
C ALA A 385 10.28 -10.20 7.08
N SER A 386 10.12 -8.92 7.44
CA SER A 386 11.10 -7.87 7.16
C SER A 386 12.44 -8.12 7.86
N THR A 387 12.42 -8.55 9.13
CA THR A 387 13.60 -8.91 9.91
C THR A 387 14.36 -10.05 9.24
N ILE A 388 13.66 -11.13 8.91
CA ILE A 388 14.29 -12.33 8.33
C ILE A 388 14.78 -12.06 6.91
N CYS A 389 14.02 -11.29 6.11
CA CYS A 389 14.46 -10.85 4.79
C CYS A 389 15.74 -9.99 4.88
N ALA A 390 15.79 -9.01 5.78
CA ALA A 390 16.96 -8.15 5.97
C ALA A 390 18.18 -8.93 6.50
N ALA A 391 17.97 -9.86 7.43
CA ALA A 391 19.01 -10.74 7.95
C ALA A 391 19.56 -11.68 6.86
N SER A 392 18.67 -12.34 6.11
CA SER A 392 19.04 -13.23 5.00
C SER A 392 19.81 -12.48 3.92
N LEU A 393 19.38 -11.26 3.57
CA LEU A 393 20.09 -10.41 2.63
C LEU A 393 21.48 -10.05 3.15
N THR A 394 21.59 -9.69 4.43
CA THR A 394 22.87 -9.37 5.08
C THR A 394 23.84 -10.55 5.01
N VAL A 395 23.40 -11.75 5.35
CA VAL A 395 24.21 -12.98 5.29
C VAL A 395 24.70 -13.24 3.87
N VAL A 396 23.80 -13.19 2.88
CA VAL A 396 24.15 -13.53 1.49
C VAL A 396 25.08 -12.49 0.85
N GLN A 397 24.94 -11.21 1.22
CA GLN A 397 25.75 -10.13 0.63
C GLN A 397 26.98 -9.72 1.45
N TRP A 398 27.23 -10.38 2.60
CA TRP A 398 28.29 -10.02 3.54
C TRP A 398 29.68 -9.95 2.89
N ARG A 399 30.00 -10.93 2.03
CA ARG A 399 31.31 -11.02 1.36
C ARG A 399 31.33 -10.36 -0.02
N ALA A 400 30.20 -10.38 -0.73
CA ALA A 400 30.10 -9.86 -2.08
C ALA A 400 28.66 -9.46 -2.39
N PRO A 401 28.44 -8.37 -3.14
CA PRO A 401 27.10 -7.95 -3.53
C PRO A 401 26.41 -9.04 -4.38
N MET A 402 25.09 -9.13 -4.22
CA MET A 402 24.26 -10.00 -5.04
C MET A 402 24.03 -9.37 -6.42
N ASN A 403 24.30 -10.15 -7.47
CA ASN A 403 24.12 -9.70 -8.86
C ASN A 403 22.65 -9.56 -9.21
N ALA A 404 22.37 -8.72 -10.20
CA ALA A 404 21.03 -8.61 -10.78
C ALA A 404 20.68 -9.87 -11.59
N LEU A 405 19.42 -10.28 -11.50
CA LEU A 405 18.89 -11.36 -12.34
C LEU A 405 18.80 -10.90 -13.80
N SER A 406 19.10 -11.79 -14.73
CA SER A 406 18.94 -11.48 -16.15
C SER A 406 17.46 -11.32 -16.51
N PRO A 407 17.09 -10.50 -17.52
CA PRO A 407 15.70 -10.34 -17.93
C PRO A 407 15.03 -11.68 -18.29
N LYS A 408 15.76 -12.60 -18.94
CA LYS A 408 15.28 -13.95 -19.30
C LYS A 408 14.76 -14.74 -18.10
N VAL A 409 15.41 -14.60 -16.93
CA VAL A 409 14.97 -15.25 -15.70
C VAL A 409 13.66 -14.63 -15.20
N TRP A 410 13.49 -13.31 -15.32
CA TRP A 410 12.24 -12.63 -14.96
C TRP A 410 11.07 -13.02 -15.87
N TRP A 411 11.31 -13.21 -17.17
CA TRP A 411 10.29 -13.71 -18.11
C TRP A 411 9.78 -15.11 -17.74
N LEU A 412 10.54 -15.89 -16.97
CA LEU A 412 10.12 -17.19 -16.46
C LEU A 412 9.45 -17.07 -15.09
N ILE A 413 10.09 -16.36 -14.14
CA ILE A 413 9.62 -16.27 -12.75
C ILE A 413 8.27 -15.57 -12.66
N LEU A 414 8.13 -14.39 -13.28
CA LEU A 414 6.97 -13.54 -13.05
C LEU A 414 5.67 -14.19 -13.54
N PRO A 415 5.58 -14.71 -14.79
CA PRO A 415 4.36 -15.35 -15.26
C PRO A 415 4.06 -16.65 -14.49
N ALA A 416 5.08 -17.45 -14.15
CA ALA A 416 4.88 -18.71 -13.45
C ALA A 416 4.34 -18.52 -12.02
N VAL A 417 4.92 -17.57 -11.28
CA VAL A 417 4.48 -17.23 -9.92
C VAL A 417 3.09 -16.59 -9.93
N LEU A 418 2.85 -15.60 -10.80
CA LEU A 418 1.55 -14.93 -10.87
C LEU A 418 0.46 -15.88 -11.35
N GLY A 419 0.77 -16.77 -12.30
CA GLY A 419 -0.13 -17.82 -12.75
C GLY A 419 -0.51 -18.80 -11.63
N LEU A 420 0.47 -19.23 -10.83
CA LEU A 420 0.22 -20.09 -9.68
C LEU A 420 -0.65 -19.40 -8.63
N ILE A 421 -0.26 -18.19 -8.19
CA ILE A 421 -1.03 -17.45 -7.18
C ILE A 421 -2.45 -17.17 -7.68
N GLY A 422 -2.62 -16.74 -8.92
CA GLY A 422 -3.93 -16.48 -9.52
C GLY A 422 -4.80 -17.74 -9.63
N ALA A 423 -4.23 -18.86 -10.06
CA ALA A 423 -4.94 -20.14 -10.14
C ALA A 423 -5.42 -20.59 -8.76
N PHE A 424 -4.55 -20.59 -7.75
CA PHE A 424 -4.90 -21.01 -6.39
C PHE A 424 -5.87 -20.04 -5.69
N ALA A 425 -5.79 -18.74 -5.95
CA ALA A 425 -6.72 -17.76 -5.39
C ALA A 425 -8.17 -18.02 -5.85
N ILE A 426 -8.36 -18.47 -7.10
CA ILE A 426 -9.68 -18.73 -7.70
C ILE A 426 -10.13 -20.18 -7.48
N TRP A 427 -9.20 -21.13 -7.39
CA TRP A 427 -9.50 -22.56 -7.26
C TRP A 427 -10.30 -22.87 -5.98
N ALA A 428 -11.47 -23.50 -6.04
CA ALA A 428 -12.32 -23.78 -4.86
C ALA A 428 -12.86 -22.54 -4.10
N LEU A 429 -13.08 -21.42 -4.80
CA LEU A 429 -13.68 -20.21 -4.24
C LEU A 429 -15.00 -20.45 -3.46
N PRO A 430 -15.92 -21.33 -3.91
CA PRO A 430 -17.17 -21.55 -3.18
C PRO A 430 -16.95 -22.06 -1.75
N GLY A 431 -15.98 -22.93 -1.52
CA GLY A 431 -15.64 -23.45 -0.19
C GLY A 431 -15.03 -22.38 0.72
N ALA A 432 -14.16 -21.53 0.18
CA ALA A 432 -13.59 -20.41 0.93
C ALA A 432 -14.66 -19.38 1.34
N MET A 433 -15.64 -19.12 0.47
CA MET A 433 -16.77 -18.26 0.79
C MET A 433 -17.65 -18.81 1.91
N LEU A 434 -17.69 -20.13 2.12
CA LEU A 434 -18.37 -20.75 3.27
C LEU A 434 -17.60 -20.54 4.57
N LEU A 435 -16.26 -20.64 4.51
CA LEU A 435 -15.37 -20.54 5.68
C LEU A 435 -15.32 -19.13 6.28
N TYR A 436 -15.52 -18.09 5.46
CA TYR A 436 -15.60 -16.70 5.92
C TYR A 436 -17.05 -16.21 6.05
N ARG A 437 -17.99 -17.10 6.42
CA ARG A 437 -19.34 -16.68 6.77
C ARG A 437 -19.39 -16.11 8.19
N TYR A 438 -20.22 -15.10 8.34
CA TYR A 438 -20.42 -14.36 9.59
C TYR A 438 -21.73 -14.77 10.25
N GLN A 439 -21.78 -14.62 11.58
CA GLN A 439 -22.95 -14.96 12.39
C GLN A 439 -24.17 -14.12 12.04
#